data_AF-A0A8H6WYV2-F1
#
_entry.id   AF-A0A8H6WYV2-F1
#
_cell.length_a   1.000
_cell.length_b   1.000
_cell.length_c   1.000
_cell.angle_alpha   90.00
_cell.angle_beta   90.00
_cell.angle_gamma   90.00
#
_symmetry.space_group_name_H-M   'P 1'
#
loop_
_entity.id
_entity.type
_entity.pdbx_description
1 polymer ?
#
loop_
_entity_poly.entity_id
_entity_poly.type
_entity_poly.pdbx_seq_one_letter_code
_entity_poly.pdbx_strand_id
1 'polypeptide(L)'
;MAQDPTRTSSGILVYETCLSFLKDACDELSTRNRSELGEDVEVRSRIEGYILSMTSEDVVGAIIDSLECRQRVLELANELELTNNPDLRTALRRDEERMATLLLSIFSSKSDEERVLRLEGNSAQHFLDVVQETLDSGFIALQEHTRLALRIVRKLSESCDMLPSSLFIIGVEERDEHPSFGGGFGDIYRASYGGQRVALKRMRHFLRGSDLRRIRLVSDPVQIINVIQ
;
A
#
# COMPACT_ATOMS: atom_id res chain seq x y z
N MET A 1 -19.54 -37.54 22.93
CA MET A 1 -19.32 -36.12 22.59
C MET A 1 -17.82 -35.95 22.42
N ALA A 2 -17.34 -36.08 21.18
CA ALA A 2 -15.92 -36.00 20.86
C ALA A 2 -15.50 -34.53 20.79
N GLN A 3 -14.42 -34.20 21.48
CA GLN A 3 -13.70 -32.94 21.35
C GLN A 3 -12.96 -32.95 20.01
N ASP A 4 -13.08 -31.87 19.25
CA ASP A 4 -12.39 -31.63 17.98
C ASP A 4 -10.99 -31.05 18.28
N PRO A 5 -9.89 -31.81 18.05
CA PRO A 5 -8.54 -31.33 18.28
C PRO A 5 -7.98 -30.73 16.97
N THR A 6 -7.29 -29.59 17.08
CA THR A 6 -6.48 -28.93 16.03
C THR A 6 -7.21 -27.96 15.07
N ARG A 7 -7.63 -26.83 15.60
CA ARG A 7 -7.35 -25.54 14.94
C ARG A 7 -6.17 -24.88 15.65
N THR A 8 -4.96 -25.28 15.29
CA THR A 8 -3.80 -24.40 15.47
C THR A 8 -4.02 -23.24 14.52
N SER A 9 -4.54 -22.12 15.03
CA SER A 9 -4.63 -20.87 14.29
C SER A 9 -3.22 -20.39 13.98
N SER A 10 -2.65 -20.88 12.87
CA SER A 10 -1.48 -20.25 12.27
C SER A 10 -1.95 -18.88 11.80
N GLY A 11 -1.50 -17.81 12.47
CA GLY A 11 -1.88 -16.45 12.09
C GLY A 11 -1.43 -16.12 10.67
N ILE A 12 -1.92 -15.00 10.15
CA ILE A 12 -1.65 -14.56 8.79
C ILE A 12 -0.49 -13.58 8.83
N LEU A 13 0.59 -13.95 8.14
CA LEU A 13 1.76 -13.11 7.95
C LEU A 13 1.85 -12.67 6.48
N VAL A 14 1.83 -11.36 6.24
CA VAL A 14 2.18 -10.78 4.94
C VAL A 14 3.69 -10.66 4.87
N TYR A 15 4.27 -10.73 3.67
CA TYR A 15 5.71 -10.76 3.44
C TYR A 15 6.46 -11.95 4.05
N GLU A 16 5.77 -13.06 4.30
CA GLU A 16 6.35 -14.30 4.83
C GLU A 16 7.48 -14.84 3.94
N THR A 17 7.34 -14.76 2.61
CA THR A 17 8.36 -15.25 1.67
C THR A 17 9.64 -14.42 1.78
N CYS A 18 9.49 -13.09 1.87
CA CYS A 18 10.63 -12.18 2.05
C CYS A 18 11.32 -12.39 3.39
N LEU A 19 10.54 -12.50 4.48
CA LEU A 19 11.10 -12.71 5.82
C LEU A 19 11.84 -14.05 5.92
N SER A 20 11.32 -15.11 5.31
CA SER A 20 12.03 -16.39 5.20
C SER A 20 13.32 -16.25 4.41
N PHE A 21 13.28 -15.57 3.25
CA PHE A 21 14.47 -15.33 2.45
C PHE A 21 15.55 -14.54 3.21
N LEU A 22 15.17 -13.48 3.91
CA LEU A 22 16.11 -12.67 4.70
C LEU A 22 16.70 -13.47 5.86
N LYS A 23 15.89 -14.33 6.49
CA LYS A 23 16.35 -15.24 7.54
C LYS A 23 17.39 -16.23 7.01
N ASP A 24 17.11 -16.86 5.87
CA ASP A 24 18.02 -17.82 5.23
C ASP A 24 19.32 -17.15 4.82
N ALA A 25 19.26 -15.93 4.25
CA ALA A 25 20.43 -15.15 3.88
C ALA A 25 21.28 -14.76 5.11
N CYS A 26 20.65 -14.39 6.22
CA CYS A 26 21.33 -14.10 7.48
C CYS A 26 22.06 -15.35 8.03
N ASP A 27 21.43 -16.52 7.93
CA ASP A 27 22.03 -17.79 8.34
C ASP A 27 23.24 -18.15 7.45
N GLU A 28 23.17 -17.91 6.14
CA GLU A 28 24.30 -18.11 5.23
C GLU A 28 25.48 -17.19 5.52
N LEU A 29 25.24 -15.90 5.79
CA LEU A 29 26.28 -14.92 6.13
C LEU A 29 26.99 -15.29 7.44
N SER A 30 26.23 -15.69 8.46
CA SER A 30 26.75 -16.15 9.75
C SER A 30 27.73 -17.33 9.61
N THR A 31 27.48 -18.23 8.64
CA THR A 31 28.40 -19.37 8.40
C THR A 31 29.70 -18.97 7.72
N ARG A 32 29.71 -17.86 6.96
CA ARG A 32 30.88 -17.38 6.21
C ARG A 32 31.78 -16.47 7.06
N ASN A 33 31.22 -15.62 7.93
CA ASN A 33 31.96 -14.62 8.70
C ASN A 33 32.08 -14.98 10.19
N ARG A 34 32.99 -15.88 10.55
CA ARG A 34 33.26 -16.25 11.97
C ARG A 34 33.76 -15.10 12.86
N SER A 35 34.11 -13.94 12.32
CA SER A 35 34.63 -12.78 13.07
C SER A 35 33.60 -11.73 13.45
N GLU A 36 32.40 -11.74 12.84
CA GLU A 36 31.35 -10.72 13.00
C GLU A 36 30.06 -11.28 13.63
N LEU A 37 30.18 -12.36 14.43
CA LEU A 37 29.05 -13.07 15.04
C LEU A 37 28.07 -12.21 15.87
N GLY A 38 28.44 -10.99 16.26
CA GLY A 38 27.59 -10.12 17.08
C GLY A 38 26.45 -9.47 16.30
N GLU A 39 26.73 -8.95 15.11
CA GLU A 39 25.75 -8.18 14.32
C GLU A 39 24.72 -9.10 13.65
N ASP A 40 25.15 -10.26 13.13
CA ASP A 40 24.26 -11.24 12.49
C ASP A 40 23.20 -11.81 13.47
N VAL A 41 23.58 -12.04 14.73
CA VAL A 41 22.67 -12.55 15.76
C VAL A 41 21.60 -11.52 16.13
N GLU A 42 21.96 -10.24 16.12
CA GLU A 42 21.02 -9.15 16.38
C GLU A 42 20.00 -8.99 15.24
N VAL A 43 20.46 -9.01 13.98
CA VAL A 43 19.58 -8.95 12.80
C VAL A 43 18.62 -10.14 12.78
N ARG A 44 19.12 -11.36 13.04
CA ARG A 44 18.27 -12.56 13.15
C ARG A 44 17.19 -12.40 14.23
N SER A 45 17.57 -11.93 15.42
CA SER A 45 16.63 -11.75 16.52
C SER A 45 15.56 -10.72 16.17
N ARG A 46 15.91 -9.67 15.41
CA ARG A 46 14.95 -8.69 14.89
C ARG A 46 13.99 -9.30 13.87
N ILE A 47 14.49 -10.09 12.92
CA ILE A 47 13.63 -10.80 11.93
C ILE A 47 12.61 -11.69 12.66
N GLU A 48 13.05 -12.47 13.65
CA GLU A 48 12.16 -13.33 14.43
C GLU A 48 11.16 -12.52 15.27
N GLY A 49 11.60 -11.40 15.85
CA GLY A 49 10.73 -10.45 16.53
C GLY A 49 9.64 -9.87 15.61
N TYR A 50 9.99 -9.51 14.38
CA TYR A 50 9.02 -9.02 13.40
C TYR A 50 8.04 -10.10 12.99
N ILE A 51 8.49 -11.32 12.67
CA ILE A 51 7.60 -12.45 12.35
C ILE A 51 6.54 -12.63 13.44
N LEU A 52 6.93 -12.60 14.71
CA LEU A 52 6.00 -12.78 15.83
C LEU A 52 5.06 -11.58 15.99
N SER A 53 5.57 -10.36 15.92
CA SER A 53 4.77 -9.14 16.13
C SER A 53 3.82 -8.79 14.99
N MET A 54 4.14 -9.22 13.76
CA MET A 54 3.37 -8.88 12.54
C MET A 54 2.43 -10.01 12.09
N THR A 55 2.38 -11.10 12.85
CA THR A 55 1.42 -12.17 12.61
C THR A 55 0.05 -11.71 13.11
N SER A 56 -0.87 -11.45 12.17
CA SER A 56 -2.24 -11.04 12.49
C SER A 56 -3.15 -12.25 12.69
N GLU A 57 -4.16 -12.11 13.55
CA GLU A 57 -5.19 -13.14 13.74
C GLU A 57 -6.19 -13.21 12.58
N ASP A 58 -6.29 -12.14 11.79
CA ASP A 58 -7.23 -12.04 10.68
C ASP A 58 -6.71 -11.28 9.46
N VAL A 59 -7.38 -11.48 8.32
CA VAL A 59 -6.94 -10.98 7.01
C VAL A 59 -6.95 -9.44 6.94
N VAL A 60 -7.92 -8.78 7.58
CA VAL A 60 -8.02 -7.30 7.55
C VAL A 60 -6.86 -6.69 8.33
N GLY A 61 -6.57 -7.22 9.53
CA GLY A 61 -5.39 -6.82 10.31
C GLY A 61 -4.09 -7.04 9.53
N ALA A 62 -3.95 -8.20 8.90
CA ALA A 62 -2.75 -8.53 8.11
C ALA A 62 -2.51 -7.53 6.96
N ILE A 63 -3.57 -7.06 6.30
CA ILE A 63 -3.48 -6.03 5.25
C ILE A 63 -3.11 -4.66 5.83
N ILE A 64 -3.70 -4.26 6.97
CA ILE A 64 -3.38 -2.97 7.59
C ILE A 64 -1.90 -2.89 8.00
N ASP A 65 -1.37 -3.99 8.52
CA ASP A 65 0.02 -4.07 9.01
C ASP A 65 1.03 -4.31 7.87
N SER A 66 0.55 -4.63 6.66
CA SER A 66 1.42 -4.97 5.53
C SER A 66 2.34 -3.83 5.08
N LEU A 67 1.91 -2.58 5.21
CA LEU A 67 2.72 -1.40 4.87
C LEU A 67 3.95 -1.28 5.78
N GLU A 68 3.75 -1.41 7.08
CA GLU A 68 4.86 -1.42 8.04
C GLU A 68 5.76 -2.64 7.78
N CYS A 69 5.15 -3.79 7.46
CA CYS A 69 5.90 -5.02 7.21
C CYS A 69 6.86 -4.86 6.04
N ARG A 70 6.36 -4.29 4.94
CA ARG A 70 7.16 -4.00 3.76
C ARG A 70 8.32 -3.06 4.09
N GLN A 71 8.08 -2.00 4.86
CA GLN A 71 9.13 -1.07 5.26
C GLN A 71 10.23 -1.80 6.05
N ARG A 72 9.86 -2.64 7.01
CA ARG A 72 10.83 -3.46 7.77
C ARG A 72 11.61 -4.43 6.90
N VAL A 73 10.94 -5.10 5.96
CA VAL A 73 11.60 -6.00 5.00
C VAL A 73 12.64 -5.24 4.16
N LEU A 74 12.30 -4.03 3.69
CA LEU A 74 13.23 -3.21 2.90
C LEU A 74 14.39 -2.65 3.73
N GLU A 75 14.13 -2.25 4.99
CA GLU A 75 15.17 -1.84 5.94
C GLU A 75 16.17 -2.98 6.16
N LEU A 76 15.69 -4.18 6.49
CA LEU A 76 16.53 -5.37 6.69
C LEU A 76 17.28 -5.77 5.42
N ALA A 77 16.62 -5.71 4.25
CA ALA A 77 17.28 -5.98 2.99
C ALA A 77 18.40 -4.98 2.68
N ASN A 78 18.26 -3.73 3.11
CA ASN A 78 19.30 -2.72 2.98
C ASN A 78 20.46 -2.97 3.96
N GLU A 79 20.17 -3.31 5.20
CA GLU A 79 21.18 -3.68 6.20
C GLU A 79 22.01 -4.89 5.76
N LEU A 80 21.38 -5.89 5.12
CA LEU A 80 22.06 -7.08 4.60
C LEU A 80 22.67 -6.89 3.20
N GLU A 81 22.62 -5.68 2.63
CA GLU A 81 23.08 -5.36 1.27
C GLU A 81 22.41 -6.20 0.15
N LEU A 82 21.17 -6.64 0.38
CA LEU A 82 20.39 -7.51 -0.53
C LEU A 82 19.39 -6.75 -1.41
N THR A 83 19.37 -5.42 -1.38
CA THR A 83 18.36 -4.60 -2.13
C THR A 83 18.30 -4.88 -3.63
N ASN A 84 19.43 -5.27 -4.23
CA ASN A 84 19.52 -5.63 -5.65
C ASN A 84 19.49 -7.13 -5.93
N ASN A 85 19.26 -7.96 -4.91
CA ASN A 85 19.24 -9.40 -5.04
C ASN A 85 17.99 -9.85 -5.86
N PRO A 86 18.16 -10.67 -6.92
CA PRO A 86 17.05 -11.12 -7.76
C PRO A 86 16.08 -12.07 -7.03
N ASP A 87 16.56 -12.84 -6.06
CA ASP A 87 15.74 -13.75 -5.26
C ASP A 87 14.85 -12.97 -4.29
N LEU A 88 15.38 -11.89 -3.69
CA LEU A 88 14.56 -10.96 -2.89
C LEU A 88 13.45 -10.33 -3.73
N ARG A 89 13.76 -9.88 -4.95
CA ARG A 89 12.74 -9.31 -5.86
C ARG A 89 11.68 -10.35 -6.23
N THR A 90 12.07 -11.61 -6.36
CA THR A 90 11.14 -12.72 -6.61
C THR A 90 10.27 -13.01 -5.39
N ALA A 91 10.84 -12.98 -4.18
CA ALA A 91 10.11 -13.12 -2.93
C ALA A 91 9.09 -11.99 -2.75
N LEU A 92 9.50 -10.73 -2.97
CA LEU A 92 8.64 -9.55 -2.90
C LEU A 92 7.44 -9.68 -3.83
N ARG A 93 7.68 -10.03 -5.10
CA ARG A 93 6.59 -10.24 -6.07
C ARG A 93 5.59 -11.29 -5.62
N ARG A 94 6.08 -12.43 -5.08
CA ARG A 94 5.18 -13.49 -4.58
C ARG A 94 4.32 -13.02 -3.41
N ASP A 95 4.89 -12.25 -2.51
CA ASP A 95 4.15 -11.70 -1.38
C ASP A 95 3.15 -10.63 -1.83
N GLU A 96 3.48 -9.82 -2.84
CA GLU A 96 2.55 -8.87 -3.47
C GLU A 96 1.38 -9.57 -4.20
N GLU A 97 1.63 -10.67 -4.90
CA GLU A 97 0.60 -11.53 -5.50
C GLU A 97 -0.32 -12.17 -4.42
N ARG A 98 0.28 -12.60 -3.31
CA ARG A 98 -0.47 -13.12 -2.15
C ARG A 98 -1.32 -12.02 -1.53
N MET A 99 -0.78 -10.81 -1.37
CA MET A 99 -1.50 -9.64 -0.84
C MET A 99 -2.71 -9.31 -1.72
N ALA A 100 -2.57 -9.32 -3.05
CA ALA A 100 -3.68 -9.17 -3.97
C ALA A 100 -4.75 -10.25 -3.76
N THR A 101 -4.35 -11.51 -3.58
CA THR A 101 -5.27 -12.62 -3.31
C THR A 101 -6.04 -12.42 -1.99
N LEU A 102 -5.38 -11.92 -0.94
CA LEU A 102 -6.02 -11.59 0.34
C LEU A 102 -7.01 -10.43 0.21
N LEU A 103 -6.68 -9.38 -0.55
CA LEU A 103 -7.61 -8.28 -0.83
C LEU A 103 -8.87 -8.78 -1.55
N LEU A 104 -8.71 -9.66 -2.55
CA LEU A 104 -9.84 -10.22 -3.27
C LEU A 104 -10.74 -11.10 -2.39
N SER A 105 -10.16 -11.81 -1.41
CA SER A 105 -10.94 -12.59 -0.45
C SER A 105 -11.76 -11.67 0.47
N ILE A 106 -11.18 -10.55 0.93
CA ILE A 106 -11.89 -9.51 1.68
C ILE A 106 -13.06 -8.96 0.85
N PHE A 107 -12.83 -8.58 -0.40
CA PHE A 107 -13.86 -7.97 -1.26
C PHE A 107 -15.00 -8.94 -1.61
N SER A 108 -14.74 -10.24 -1.51
CA SER A 108 -15.73 -11.30 -1.75
C SER A 108 -16.49 -11.70 -0.48
N SER A 109 -15.99 -11.30 0.70
CA SER A 109 -16.57 -11.61 2.01
C SER A 109 -17.38 -10.44 2.53
N LYS A 110 -18.69 -10.62 2.72
CA LYS A 110 -19.55 -9.57 3.28
C LYS A 110 -19.12 -9.17 4.70
N SER A 111 -18.71 -10.13 5.51
CA SER A 111 -18.23 -9.89 6.88
C SER A 111 -16.99 -9.01 6.90
N ASP A 112 -16.01 -9.31 6.04
CA ASP A 112 -14.76 -8.55 6.00
C ASP A 112 -14.95 -7.20 5.32
N GLU A 113 -15.78 -7.09 4.28
CA GLU A 113 -16.20 -5.79 3.72
C GLU A 113 -16.81 -4.90 4.81
N GLU A 114 -17.72 -5.42 5.64
CA GLU A 114 -18.30 -4.64 6.74
C GLU A 114 -17.29 -4.24 7.81
N ARG A 115 -16.26 -5.06 8.06
CA ARG A 115 -15.15 -4.71 8.97
C ARG A 115 -14.29 -3.59 8.39
N VAL A 116 -13.93 -3.69 7.11
CA VAL A 116 -13.17 -2.66 6.38
C VAL A 116 -13.89 -1.32 6.41
N LEU A 117 -15.21 -1.30 6.19
CA LEU A 117 -16.00 -0.05 6.19
C LEU A 117 -16.16 0.59 7.58
N ARG A 118 -15.71 -0.07 8.64
CA ARG A 118 -15.64 0.47 10.01
C ARG A 118 -14.24 0.94 10.40
N LEU A 119 -13.26 0.84 9.50
CA LEU A 119 -11.92 1.36 9.76
C LEU A 119 -11.95 2.89 9.80
N GLU A 120 -11.14 3.46 10.68
CA GLU A 120 -10.97 4.90 10.87
C GLU A 120 -9.48 5.24 11.05
N GLY A 121 -9.12 6.50 10.85
CA GLY A 121 -7.77 7.01 11.07
C GLY A 121 -6.70 6.25 10.27
N ASN A 122 -5.57 5.94 10.92
CA ASN A 122 -4.41 5.32 10.27
C ASN A 122 -4.74 3.97 9.65
N SER A 123 -5.58 3.16 10.29
CA SER A 123 -5.97 1.85 9.75
C SER A 123 -6.75 1.97 8.45
N ALA A 124 -7.64 2.98 8.34
CA ALA A 124 -8.34 3.27 7.10
C ALA A 124 -7.37 3.75 6.01
N GLN A 125 -6.44 4.67 6.34
CA GLN A 125 -5.44 5.16 5.40
C GLN A 125 -4.57 4.02 4.87
N HIS A 126 -4.03 3.19 5.76
CA HIS A 126 -3.18 2.07 5.39
C HIS A 126 -3.90 1.11 4.46
N PHE A 127 -5.17 0.78 4.78
CA PHE A 127 -5.97 -0.08 3.92
C PHE A 127 -6.18 0.55 2.53
N LEU A 128 -6.55 1.83 2.46
CA LEU A 128 -6.73 2.56 1.20
C LEU A 128 -5.45 2.55 0.35
N ASP A 129 -4.31 2.80 0.98
CA ASP A 129 -3.00 2.87 0.33
C ASP A 129 -2.58 1.51 -0.24
N VAL A 130 -2.77 0.42 0.53
CA VAL A 130 -2.46 -0.94 0.07
C VAL A 130 -3.33 -1.33 -1.13
N VAL A 131 -4.63 -1.04 -1.09
CA VAL A 131 -5.52 -1.36 -2.23
C VAL A 131 -5.11 -0.57 -3.48
N GLN A 132 -4.83 0.72 -3.32
CA GLN A 132 -4.42 1.59 -4.43
C GLN A 132 -3.07 1.16 -5.01
N GLU A 133 -2.08 0.86 -4.17
CA GLU A 133 -0.78 0.35 -4.62
C GLU A 133 -0.91 -0.98 -5.39
N THR A 134 -1.77 -1.88 -4.89
CA THR A 134 -2.01 -3.18 -5.55
C THR A 134 -2.68 -2.99 -6.93
N LEU A 135 -3.57 -1.99 -7.05
CA LEU A 135 -4.18 -1.61 -8.33
C LEU A 135 -3.16 -1.00 -9.28
N ASP A 136 -2.35 -0.05 -8.82
CA ASP A 136 -1.36 0.68 -9.63
C ASP A 136 -0.24 -0.25 -10.13
N SER A 137 0.12 -1.26 -9.32
CA SER A 137 1.12 -2.27 -9.67
C SER A 137 0.60 -3.34 -10.62
N GLY A 138 -0.71 -3.37 -10.91
CA GLY A 138 -1.32 -4.30 -11.83
C GLY A 138 -1.53 -5.72 -11.29
N PHE A 139 -1.36 -5.95 -9.99
CA PHE A 139 -1.65 -7.26 -9.38
C PHE A 139 -3.15 -7.60 -9.37
N ILE A 140 -4.02 -6.58 -9.44
CA ILE A 140 -5.46 -6.71 -9.66
C ILE A 140 -5.80 -6.26 -11.09
N ALA A 141 -5.52 -7.13 -12.06
CA ALA A 141 -5.70 -6.81 -13.48
C ALA A 141 -7.09 -7.14 -14.07
N LEU A 142 -7.82 -8.09 -13.47
CA LEU A 142 -9.14 -8.48 -13.98
C LEU A 142 -10.15 -7.36 -13.75
N GLN A 143 -10.86 -6.94 -14.81
CA GLN A 143 -11.76 -5.79 -14.78
C GLN A 143 -12.83 -5.90 -13.67
N GLU A 144 -13.35 -7.09 -13.42
CA GLU A 144 -14.31 -7.34 -12.33
C GLU A 144 -13.70 -7.10 -10.94
N HIS A 145 -12.47 -7.56 -10.73
CA HIS A 145 -11.72 -7.37 -9.49
C HIS A 145 -11.35 -5.90 -9.27
N THR A 146 -10.90 -5.21 -10.33
CA THR A 146 -10.64 -3.77 -10.28
C THR A 146 -11.90 -3.00 -9.88
N ARG A 147 -13.07 -3.36 -10.44
CA ARG A 147 -14.34 -2.71 -10.09
C ARG A 147 -14.74 -2.95 -8.63
N LEU A 148 -14.47 -4.14 -8.10
CA LEU A 148 -14.72 -4.46 -6.69
C LEU A 148 -13.80 -3.64 -5.78
N ALA A 149 -12.49 -3.63 -6.06
CA ALA A 149 -11.50 -2.86 -5.31
C ALA A 149 -11.86 -1.37 -5.28
N LEU A 150 -12.13 -0.77 -6.45
CA LEU A 150 -12.53 0.65 -6.56
C LEU A 150 -13.85 0.95 -5.84
N ARG A 151 -14.80 0.00 -5.80
CA ARG A 151 -16.04 0.15 -5.03
C ARG A 151 -15.75 0.24 -3.53
N ILE A 152 -14.85 -0.59 -3.02
CA ILE A 152 -14.46 -0.61 -1.61
C ILE A 152 -13.69 0.66 -1.26
N VAL A 153 -12.68 1.02 -2.05
CA VAL A 153 -11.91 2.26 -1.90
C VAL A 153 -12.87 3.46 -1.82
N ARG A 154 -13.82 3.57 -2.76
CA ARG A 154 -14.80 4.66 -2.74
C ARG A 154 -15.65 4.66 -1.48
N LYS A 155 -16.23 3.52 -1.09
CA LYS A 155 -17.09 3.44 0.10
C LYS A 155 -16.34 3.77 1.38
N LEU A 156 -15.12 3.26 1.53
CA LEU A 156 -14.28 3.54 2.70
C LEU A 156 -13.87 5.01 2.72
N SER A 157 -13.42 5.54 1.58
CA SER A 157 -13.10 6.97 1.43
C SER A 157 -14.30 7.85 1.82
N GLU A 158 -15.50 7.45 1.39
CA GLU A 158 -16.74 8.16 1.72
C GLU A 158 -17.08 8.12 3.22
N SER A 159 -16.76 7.03 3.91
CA SER A 159 -17.06 6.87 5.34
C SER A 159 -16.05 7.55 6.25
N CYS A 160 -14.76 7.60 5.87
CA CYS A 160 -13.70 8.18 6.70
C CYS A 160 -13.24 9.57 6.26
N ASP A 161 -13.73 10.12 5.13
CA ASP A 161 -13.25 11.38 4.53
C ASP A 161 -11.73 11.37 4.25
N MET A 162 -11.24 10.25 3.71
CA MET A 162 -9.82 10.06 3.36
C MET A 162 -9.72 9.51 1.95
N LEU A 163 -8.61 9.80 1.28
CA LEU A 163 -8.28 9.24 -0.03
C LEU A 163 -6.93 8.52 0.07
N PRO A 164 -6.62 7.55 -0.82
CA PRO A 164 -5.28 6.99 -0.89
C PRO A 164 -4.21 8.08 -1.01
N SER A 165 -3.16 7.97 -0.21
CA SER A 165 -2.04 8.92 -0.11
C SER A 165 -1.37 9.15 -1.46
N SER A 166 -1.31 8.11 -2.30
CA SER A 166 -0.73 8.19 -3.66
C SER A 166 -1.49 9.12 -4.61
N LEU A 167 -2.73 9.51 -4.29
CA LEU A 167 -3.47 10.50 -5.08
C LEU A 167 -3.08 11.94 -4.77
N PHE A 168 -2.31 12.17 -3.70
CA PHE A 168 -1.83 13.49 -3.33
C PHE A 168 -0.41 13.70 -3.83
N ILE A 169 -0.19 14.83 -4.50
CA ILE A 169 1.15 15.29 -4.86
C ILE A 169 1.66 16.17 -3.72
N ILE A 170 2.72 15.73 -3.06
CA ILE A 170 3.40 16.47 -1.99
C ILE A 170 4.61 17.20 -2.57
N GLY A 171 4.91 18.41 -2.09
CA GLY A 171 6.09 19.17 -2.55
C GLY A 171 5.84 20.09 -3.75
N VAL A 172 4.57 20.37 -4.02
CA VAL A 172 4.19 21.48 -4.91
C VAL A 172 4.36 22.81 -4.17
N GLU A 173 5.14 23.69 -4.77
CA GLU A 173 5.46 25.02 -4.28
C GLU A 173 5.01 26.10 -5.28
N GLU A 174 4.99 27.35 -4.85
CA GLU A 174 4.78 28.53 -5.72
C GLU A 174 3.58 28.41 -6.68
N ARG A 175 2.52 27.71 -6.27
CA ARG A 175 1.32 27.57 -7.09
C ARG A 175 0.64 28.93 -7.22
N ASP A 176 0.44 29.37 -8.46
CA ASP A 176 -0.34 30.56 -8.77
C ASP A 176 -1.73 30.45 -8.11
N GLU A 177 -2.23 31.55 -7.54
CA GLU A 177 -3.56 31.60 -6.92
C GLU A 177 -4.68 31.37 -7.95
N HIS A 178 -4.45 31.83 -9.19
CA HIS A 178 -5.40 31.79 -10.29
C HIS A 178 -4.90 30.89 -11.42
N PRO A 179 -5.79 30.19 -12.13
CA PRO A 179 -5.38 29.35 -13.24
C PRO A 179 -4.85 30.20 -14.40
N SER A 180 -3.72 29.78 -14.96
CA SER A 180 -3.13 30.39 -16.16
C SER A 180 -3.93 30.06 -17.42
N PHE A 181 -4.65 28.93 -17.43
CA PHE A 181 -5.52 28.54 -18.53
C PHE A 181 -6.69 27.67 -18.03
N GLY A 182 -7.86 27.82 -18.62
CA GLY A 182 -9.03 26.98 -18.35
C GLY A 182 -9.50 26.30 -19.63
N GLY A 183 -9.52 24.96 -19.64
CA GLY A 183 -10.04 24.16 -20.76
C GLY A 183 -11.31 23.41 -20.39
N GLY A 184 -11.95 22.75 -21.35
CA GLY A 184 -13.19 22.00 -21.14
C GLY A 184 -13.12 20.85 -20.12
N PHE A 185 -11.92 20.42 -19.73
CA PHE A 185 -11.70 19.29 -18.81
C PHE A 185 -11.06 19.68 -17.48
N GLY A 186 -10.65 20.94 -17.29
CA GLY A 186 -9.92 21.35 -16.10
C GLY A 186 -9.24 22.70 -16.23
N ASP A 187 -8.62 23.11 -15.14
CA ASP A 187 -7.88 24.35 -15.01
C ASP A 187 -6.38 24.03 -14.89
N ILE A 188 -5.53 24.85 -15.52
CA ILE A 188 -4.07 24.73 -15.50
C ILE A 188 -3.51 25.85 -14.62
N TYR A 189 -2.71 25.49 -13.64
CA TYR A 189 -1.97 26.41 -12.76
C TYR A 189 -0.48 26.28 -13.05
N ARG A 190 0.25 27.38 -12.96
CA ARG A 190 1.72 27.32 -12.85
C ARG A 190 2.08 27.01 -11.40
N ALA A 191 3.11 26.22 -11.22
CA ALA A 191 3.70 25.91 -9.92
C ALA A 191 5.17 25.54 -10.08
N SER A 192 5.82 25.31 -8.96
CA SER A 192 7.15 24.72 -8.88
C SER A 192 7.07 23.36 -8.18
N TYR A 193 7.81 22.37 -8.66
CA TYR A 193 7.93 21.05 -8.05
C TYR A 193 9.39 20.63 -8.07
N GLY A 194 10.00 20.41 -6.90
CA GLY A 194 11.43 20.13 -6.80
C GLY A 194 12.31 21.21 -7.46
N GLY A 195 11.91 22.49 -7.35
CA GLY A 195 12.61 23.62 -7.96
C GLY A 195 12.45 23.76 -9.49
N GLN A 196 11.72 22.85 -10.15
CA GLN A 196 11.37 22.98 -11.57
C GLN A 196 9.98 23.58 -11.74
N ARG A 197 9.84 24.51 -12.69
CA ARG A 197 8.51 25.02 -13.07
C ARG A 197 7.71 23.93 -13.76
N VAL A 198 6.49 23.73 -13.31
CA VAL A 198 5.55 22.73 -13.82
C VAL A 198 4.18 23.35 -14.09
N ALA A 199 3.38 22.67 -14.91
CA ALA A 199 1.96 22.95 -15.06
C ALA A 199 1.16 21.93 -14.25
N LEU A 200 0.33 22.40 -13.34
CA LEU A 200 -0.62 21.57 -12.59
C LEU A 200 -1.97 21.63 -13.25
N LYS A 201 -2.52 20.48 -13.62
CA LYS A 201 -3.87 20.38 -14.13
C LYS A 201 -4.80 19.92 -13.01
N ARG A 202 -5.69 20.82 -12.58
CA ARG A 202 -6.83 20.47 -11.73
C ARG A 202 -7.99 20.05 -12.61
N MET A 203 -8.38 18.78 -12.51
CA MET A 203 -9.52 18.27 -13.27
C MET A 203 -10.83 18.83 -12.71
N ARG A 204 -11.74 19.25 -13.59
CA ARG A 204 -13.10 19.65 -13.17
C ARG A 204 -14.03 18.46 -13.34
N HIS A 205 -14.64 18.02 -12.25
CA HIS A 205 -15.71 17.03 -12.32
C HIS A 205 -17.03 17.73 -12.70
N PHE A 206 -17.39 17.67 -13.98
CA PHE A 206 -18.70 18.12 -14.44
C PHE A 206 -19.75 17.05 -14.14
N LEU A 207 -20.34 17.09 -12.94
CA LEU A 207 -21.45 16.22 -12.59
C LEU A 207 -22.70 16.64 -13.38
N ARG A 208 -23.31 15.71 -14.12
CA ARG A 208 -24.62 15.89 -14.75
C ARG A 208 -25.70 15.25 -13.87
N GLY A 209 -26.65 16.04 -13.35
CA GLY A 209 -27.97 15.60 -12.84
C GLY A 209 -28.00 14.60 -11.66
N SER A 210 -28.77 14.92 -10.61
CA SER A 210 -29.05 14.12 -9.39
C SER A 210 -27.88 13.63 -8.52
N ASP A 211 -26.63 13.59 -9.00
CA ASP A 211 -25.46 13.12 -8.24
C ASP A 211 -24.84 14.17 -7.29
N LEU A 212 -25.43 15.36 -7.22
CA LEU A 212 -24.92 16.52 -6.46
C LEU A 212 -24.85 16.32 -4.93
N ARG A 213 -25.39 15.23 -4.38
CA ARG A 213 -25.32 14.94 -2.94
C ARG A 213 -24.20 13.98 -2.55
N ARG A 214 -23.49 13.37 -3.50
CA ARG A 214 -22.60 12.22 -3.22
C ARG A 214 -21.11 12.50 -3.21
N ILE A 215 -20.65 13.68 -3.59
CA ILE A 215 -19.21 13.95 -3.71
C ILE A 215 -18.90 15.28 -3.03
N ARG A 216 -18.69 15.22 -1.71
CA ARG A 216 -18.05 16.30 -0.93
C ARG A 216 -16.65 15.90 -0.43
N LEU A 217 -16.16 14.71 -0.77
CA LEU A 217 -14.93 14.15 -0.19
C LEU A 217 -13.82 13.96 -1.23
N VAL A 218 -13.94 14.56 -2.41
CA VAL A 218 -12.87 14.53 -3.40
C VAL A 218 -12.12 15.84 -3.29
N SER A 219 -10.99 15.80 -2.57
CA SER A 219 -9.89 16.70 -2.88
C SER A 219 -9.61 16.52 -4.38
N ASP A 220 -9.89 17.57 -5.17
CA ASP A 220 -9.85 17.49 -6.64
C ASP A 220 -8.54 16.85 -7.11
N PRO A 221 -8.56 15.75 -7.88
CA PRO A 221 -7.33 15.11 -8.34
C PRO A 221 -6.56 16.09 -9.22
N VAL A 222 -5.34 16.41 -8.79
CA VAL A 222 -4.39 17.23 -9.53
C VAL A 222 -3.41 16.29 -10.23
N GLN A 223 -3.15 16.53 -11.50
CA GLN A 223 -2.09 15.86 -12.25
C GLN A 223 -0.98 16.86 -12.58
N ILE A 224 0.28 16.48 -12.38
CA ILE A 224 1.41 17.21 -12.94
C ILE A 224 1.47 16.90 -14.43
N ILE A 225 1.39 17.93 -15.26
CA ILE A 225 1.72 17.85 -16.68
C ILE A 225 3.07 18.52 -16.84
N ASN A 226 4.11 17.74 -17.12
CA ASN A 226 5.40 18.29 -17.53
C ASN A 226 5.22 19.01 -18.88
N VAL A 227 5.54 20.30 -18.93
CA VAL A 227 5.65 21.04 -20.18
C VAL A 227 7.12 21.31 -20.46
N ILE A 228 7.60 20.52 -21.42
CA ILE A 228 8.66 20.71 -22.41
C ILE A 228 9.24 22.15 -22.43
N GLN A 229 10.57 22.26 -22.27
CA GLN A 229 11.36 23.46 -22.55
C GLN A 229 11.28 23.87 -24.02
#